data_AF-A0A945Y633-F1
#
_entry.id   AF-A0A945Y633-F1
#
_cell.length_a   1.000
_cell.length_b   1.000
_cell.length_c   1.000
_cell.angle_alpha   90.00
_cell.angle_beta   90.00
_cell.angle_gamma   90.00
#
_symmetry.space_group_name_H-M   'P 1'
#
loop_
_entity.id
_entity.type
_entity.pdbx_description
1 polymer ?
#
loop_
_entity_poly.entity_id
_entity_poly.type
_entity_poly.pdbx_seq_one_letter_code
_entity_poly.pdbx_strand_id
1 'polypeptide(L)'
;MNPSTWRLIEDGPEDGRLNMAIDRAILTACDNGQAPATLRLYGWDKPTLTIGYSQNEFKDIDRTQCERKNIPIVRRFTGGRALLHQYELTYSLIAPIPHCQFPGNLAGAFGAVSKAVIDSLEKLGVPQLEIAGKDKKGKRRKRSPACFSTANHW
;
A
#
# COMPACT_ATOMS: atom_id res chain seq x y z
N MET A 1 0.08 5.78 -25.61
CA MET A 1 -0.64 4.57 -25.11
C MET A 1 -2.11 4.91 -24.95
N ASN A 2 -3.00 3.93 -25.15
CA ASN A 2 -4.43 4.13 -24.89
C ASN A 2 -4.63 4.27 -23.37
N PRO A 3 -5.20 5.39 -22.87
CA PRO A 3 -5.40 5.61 -21.43
C PRO A 3 -6.36 4.59 -20.78
N SER A 4 -7.08 3.79 -21.57
CA SER A 4 -7.96 2.75 -21.06
C SER A 4 -7.28 1.38 -20.91
N THR A 5 -6.06 1.20 -21.42
CA THR A 5 -5.35 -0.08 -21.35
C THR A 5 -4.59 -0.19 -20.03
N TRP A 6 -4.90 -1.22 -19.27
CA TRP A 6 -4.23 -1.56 -18.01
C TRP A 6 -3.29 -2.76 -18.19
N ARG A 7 -2.21 -2.77 -17.41
CA ARG A 7 -1.37 -3.95 -17.23
C ARG A 7 -1.67 -4.59 -15.88
N LEU A 8 -1.94 -5.89 -15.89
CA LEU A 8 -1.98 -6.72 -14.69
C LEU A 8 -0.64 -7.45 -14.56
N ILE A 9 -0.05 -7.43 -13.37
CA ILE A 9 1.12 -8.22 -13.00
C ILE A 9 0.75 -9.07 -11.79
N GLU A 10 0.96 -10.37 -11.89
CA GLU A 10 0.75 -11.32 -10.80
C GLU A 10 2.09 -11.96 -10.46
N ASP A 11 2.73 -11.45 -9.41
CA ASP A 11 4.00 -11.97 -8.93
C ASP A 11 3.77 -12.95 -7.77
N GLY A 12 4.71 -13.87 -7.61
CA GLY A 12 4.81 -14.68 -6.39
C GLY A 12 5.26 -13.86 -5.17
N PRO A 13 5.43 -14.53 -4.02
CA PRO A 13 6.08 -13.93 -2.87
C PRO A 13 7.54 -13.61 -3.16
N GLU A 14 7.95 -12.37 -2.88
CA GLU A 14 9.32 -11.89 -3.08
C GLU A 14 9.86 -11.18 -1.84
N ASP A 15 11.16 -10.95 -1.81
CA ASP A 15 11.78 -10.19 -0.73
C ASP A 15 11.31 -8.73 -0.71
N GLY A 16 11.27 -8.14 0.48
CA GLY A 16 10.73 -6.80 0.63
C GLY A 16 11.48 -5.70 -0.12
N ARG A 17 12.80 -5.83 -0.33
CA ARG A 17 13.56 -4.84 -1.10
C ARG A 17 13.23 -4.96 -2.57
N LEU A 18 13.15 -6.18 -3.10
CA LEU A 18 12.75 -6.42 -4.49
C LEU A 18 11.32 -5.96 -4.76
N ASN A 19 10.38 -6.26 -3.88
CA ASN A 19 9.01 -5.75 -3.98
C ASN A 19 8.96 -4.22 -4.08
N MET A 20 9.70 -3.51 -3.22
CA MET A 20 9.77 -2.04 -3.27
C MET A 20 10.50 -1.52 -4.52
N ALA A 21 11.51 -2.24 -5.00
CA ALA A 21 12.24 -1.87 -6.21
C ALA A 21 11.36 -2.01 -7.47
N ILE A 22 10.61 -3.10 -7.58
CA ILE A 22 9.66 -3.34 -8.68
C ILE A 22 8.58 -2.26 -8.69
N ASP A 23 7.94 -2.00 -7.54
CA ASP A 23 6.90 -0.96 -7.43
C ASP A 23 7.45 0.42 -7.84
N ARG A 24 8.68 0.75 -7.45
CA ARG A 24 9.33 2.01 -7.84
C ARG A 24 9.67 2.06 -9.34
N ALA A 25 10.14 0.96 -9.92
CA ALA A 25 10.43 0.87 -11.34
C ALA A 25 9.17 1.04 -12.20
N ILE A 26 8.05 0.41 -11.79
CA ILE A 26 6.74 0.58 -12.43
C ILE A 26 6.29 2.03 -12.33
N LEU A 27 6.43 2.67 -11.15
CA LEU A 27 6.12 4.09 -10.98
C LEU A 27 6.91 4.96 -11.93
N THR A 28 8.24 4.82 -11.98
CA THR A 28 9.10 5.60 -12.87
C THR A 28 8.75 5.38 -14.34
N ALA A 29 8.50 4.14 -14.76
CA ALA A 29 8.12 3.85 -16.14
C ALA A 29 6.74 4.45 -16.48
N CYS A 30 5.77 4.38 -15.57
CA CYS A 30 4.45 4.98 -15.76
C CYS A 30 4.53 6.51 -15.84
N ASP A 31 5.32 7.15 -14.97
CA ASP A 31 5.51 8.60 -14.93
C ASP A 31 6.18 9.12 -16.22
N ASN A 32 7.13 8.35 -16.77
CA ASN A 32 7.76 8.63 -18.06
C ASN A 32 6.89 8.27 -19.27
N GLY A 33 5.66 7.78 -19.08
CA GLY A 33 4.78 7.33 -20.17
C GLY A 33 5.30 6.10 -20.93
N GLN A 34 6.21 5.33 -20.32
CA GLN A 34 6.82 4.11 -20.86
C GLN A 34 6.11 2.82 -20.44
N ALA A 35 5.19 2.92 -19.49
CA ALA A 35 4.29 1.83 -19.09
C ALA A 35 2.85 2.33 -18.94
N PRO A 36 1.85 1.48 -19.22
CA PRO A 36 0.45 1.79 -18.92
C PRO A 36 0.18 1.79 -17.42
N ALA A 37 -1.00 2.28 -17.02
CA ALA A 37 -1.53 2.09 -15.67
C ALA A 37 -1.44 0.60 -15.29
N THR A 38 -0.93 0.31 -14.10
CA THR A 38 -0.57 -1.04 -13.68
C THR A 38 -1.24 -1.38 -12.35
N LEU A 39 -1.91 -2.53 -12.32
CA LEU A 39 -2.27 -3.24 -11.09
C LEU A 39 -1.27 -4.39 -10.92
N ARG A 40 -0.60 -4.44 -9.78
CA ARG A 40 0.31 -5.52 -9.40
C ARG A 40 -0.21 -6.22 -8.16
N LEU A 41 -0.26 -7.55 -8.18
CA LEU A 41 -0.59 -8.42 -7.05
C LEU A 41 0.64 -9.24 -6.67
N TYR A 42 0.97 -9.32 -5.38
CA TYR A 42 2.18 -10.00 -4.91
C TYR A 42 2.10 -10.41 -3.44
N GLY A 43 3.06 -11.23 -3.00
CA GLY A 43 3.22 -11.65 -1.60
C GLY A 43 4.60 -11.32 -1.04
N TRP A 44 4.87 -11.81 0.17
CA TRP A 44 6.14 -11.61 0.89
C TRP A 44 6.78 -12.96 1.20
N ASP A 45 8.02 -13.16 0.78
CA ASP A 45 8.74 -14.43 0.97
C ASP A 45 9.09 -14.73 2.45
N LYS A 46 9.21 -13.66 3.26
CA LYS A 46 9.51 -13.72 4.69
C LYS A 46 8.87 -12.55 5.44
N PRO A 47 8.67 -12.67 6.77
CA PRO A 47 8.20 -11.56 7.59
C PRO A 47 9.04 -10.32 7.38
N THR A 48 8.45 -9.21 6.95
CA THR A 48 9.18 -7.98 6.60
C THR A 48 8.49 -6.77 7.21
N LEU A 49 9.26 -5.92 7.92
CA LEU A 49 8.74 -4.67 8.44
C LEU A 49 9.02 -3.55 7.43
N THR A 50 7.97 -3.00 6.81
CA THR A 50 8.13 -1.81 5.98
C THR A 50 7.85 -0.54 6.77
N ILE A 51 8.63 0.51 6.57
CA ILE A 51 8.45 1.84 7.18
C ILE A 51 8.19 2.91 6.11
N GLY A 52 7.40 3.92 6.46
CA GLY A 52 7.09 5.01 5.53
C GLY A 52 8.31 5.90 5.23
N TYR A 53 8.27 6.59 4.09
CA TYR A 53 9.35 7.45 3.59
C TYR A 53 9.95 8.35 4.66
N SER A 54 9.12 9.12 5.37
CA SER A 54 9.54 10.08 6.41
C SER A 54 9.55 9.52 7.84
N GLN A 55 9.30 8.21 8.03
CA GLN A 55 9.23 7.61 9.36
C GLN A 55 10.63 7.45 9.97
N ASN A 56 10.80 7.79 11.26
CA ASN A 56 12.10 7.74 11.92
C ASN A 56 12.37 6.33 12.43
N GLU A 57 13.21 5.58 11.71
CA GLU A 57 13.54 4.20 12.05
C GLU A 57 14.13 4.05 13.46
N PHE A 58 15.04 4.94 13.86
CA PHE A 58 15.74 4.85 15.14
C PHE A 58 14.86 5.19 16.34
N LYS A 59 13.83 6.01 16.13
CA LYS A 59 12.91 6.43 17.19
C LYS A 59 11.67 5.54 17.27
N ASP A 60 11.17 5.10 16.12
CA ASP A 60 9.84 4.52 16.00
C ASP A 60 9.85 2.99 15.96
N ILE A 61 11.03 2.36 15.74
CA ILE A 61 11.15 0.92 15.50
C ILE A 61 12.11 0.26 16.51
N ASP A 62 11.68 -0.86 17.08
CA ASP A 62 12.52 -1.75 17.89
C ASP A 62 13.42 -2.60 16.97
N ARG A 63 14.55 -2.02 16.57
CA ARG A 63 15.52 -2.64 15.64
C ARG A 63 16.13 -3.91 16.25
N THR A 64 16.43 -3.89 17.55
CA THR A 64 16.96 -5.05 18.28
C THR A 64 16.01 -6.24 18.19
N GLN A 65 14.71 -6.02 18.35
CA GLN A 65 13.74 -7.10 18.20
C GLN A 65 13.63 -7.59 16.74
N CYS A 66 13.68 -6.68 15.76
CA CYS A 66 13.65 -7.05 14.35
C CYS A 66 14.85 -7.93 13.99
N GLU A 67 16.05 -7.54 14.43
CA GLU A 67 17.28 -8.32 14.25
C GLU A 67 17.17 -9.69 14.93
N ARG A 68 16.74 -9.76 16.19
CA ARG A 68 16.56 -11.03 16.92
C ARG A 68 15.58 -11.99 16.25
N LYS A 69 14.59 -11.47 15.53
CA LYS A 69 13.56 -12.25 14.82
C LYS A 69 13.87 -12.45 13.33
N ASN A 70 15.02 -12.00 12.84
CA ASN A 70 15.38 -12.01 11.42
C ASN A 70 14.34 -11.32 10.52
N ILE A 71 13.75 -10.22 11.00
CA ILE A 71 12.77 -9.42 10.25
C ILE A 71 13.52 -8.26 9.58
N PRO A 72 13.72 -8.27 8.25
CA PRO A 72 14.28 -7.12 7.56
C PRO A 72 13.39 -5.88 7.71
N ILE A 73 14.05 -4.74 7.87
CA ILE A 73 13.42 -3.42 7.84
C ILE A 73 13.64 -2.81 6.46
N VAL A 74 12.55 -2.44 5.76
CA VAL A 74 12.59 -1.89 4.41
C VAL A 74 11.86 -0.55 4.36
N ARG A 75 12.44 0.47 3.74
CA ARG A 75 11.80 1.78 3.61
C ARG A 75 11.02 1.87 2.30
N ARG A 76 9.75 2.23 2.38
CA ARG A 76 8.91 2.50 1.21
C ARG A 76 9.21 3.89 0.64
N PHE A 77 9.06 4.04 -0.68
CA PHE A 77 9.12 5.35 -1.34
C PHE A 77 7.83 6.16 -1.15
N THR A 78 6.79 5.55 -0.58
CA THR A 78 5.54 6.19 -0.17
C THR A 78 5.54 6.52 1.32
N GLY A 79 4.60 7.39 1.75
CA GLY A 79 4.43 7.75 3.15
C GLY A 79 3.80 6.65 4.02
N GLY A 80 3.14 7.07 5.10
CA GLY A 80 2.48 6.17 6.03
C GLY A 80 3.39 5.66 7.15
N ARG A 81 2.89 4.65 7.86
CA ARG A 81 3.48 4.11 9.10
C ARG A 81 4.04 2.71 8.90
N ALA A 82 4.63 2.15 9.97
CA ALA A 82 5.28 0.85 9.91
C ALA A 82 4.24 -0.26 9.76
N LEU A 83 4.44 -1.19 8.83
CA LEU A 83 3.55 -2.34 8.62
C LEU A 83 4.39 -3.61 8.56
N LEU A 84 4.02 -4.61 9.35
CA LEU A 84 4.62 -5.94 9.30
C LEU A 84 3.84 -6.78 8.28
N HIS A 85 4.57 -7.26 7.28
CA HIS A 85 4.07 -8.10 6.21
C HIS A 85 4.45 -9.55 6.45
N GLN A 86 3.55 -10.51 6.18
CA GLN A 86 3.85 -11.94 6.28
C GLN A 86 2.88 -12.81 5.46
N TYR A 87 1.64 -12.99 5.92
CA TYR A 87 0.64 -13.85 5.29
C TYR A 87 -0.48 -13.00 4.71
N GLU A 88 -0.21 -12.37 3.57
CA GLU A 88 -1.18 -11.49 2.92
C GLU A 88 -1.01 -11.47 1.40
N LEU A 89 -2.11 -11.15 0.72
CA LEU A 89 -2.08 -10.69 -0.66
C LEU A 89 -1.90 -9.17 -0.64
N THR A 90 -0.79 -8.70 -1.19
CA THR A 90 -0.50 -7.27 -1.35
C THR A 90 -0.85 -6.83 -2.76
N TYR A 91 -1.44 -5.64 -2.88
CA TYR A 91 -1.64 -5.00 -4.17
C TYR A 91 -0.90 -3.66 -4.23
N SER A 92 -0.44 -3.30 -5.43
CA SER A 92 0.08 -1.98 -5.79
C SER A 92 -0.64 -1.51 -7.04
N LEU A 93 -1.19 -0.29 -6.99
CA LEU A 93 -1.90 0.34 -8.10
C LEU A 93 -1.18 1.62 -8.47
N ILE A 94 -0.69 1.70 -9.70
CA ILE A 94 0.11 2.80 -10.21
C ILE A 94 -0.56 3.33 -11.47
N ALA A 95 -1.03 4.57 -11.42
CA ALA A 95 -1.65 5.25 -12.55
C ALA A 95 -1.39 6.77 -12.45
N PRO A 96 -1.43 7.50 -13.59
CA PRO A 96 -1.41 8.95 -13.58
C PRO A 96 -2.56 9.56 -12.77
N ILE A 97 -2.40 10.80 -12.30
CA ILE A 97 -3.50 11.61 -11.77
C ILE A 97 -3.43 12.98 -12.48
N PRO A 98 -4.44 13.36 -13.29
CA PRO A 98 -5.71 12.66 -13.53
C PRO A 98 -5.55 11.42 -14.44
N HIS A 99 -6.48 10.48 -14.31
CA HIS A 99 -6.63 9.31 -15.19
C HIS A 99 -8.11 9.11 -15.48
N CYS A 100 -8.48 8.55 -16.64
CA CYS A 100 -9.90 8.45 -17.04
C CYS A 100 -10.77 7.67 -16.04
N GLN A 101 -10.18 6.77 -15.25
CA GLN A 101 -10.87 5.98 -14.22
C GLN A 101 -10.76 6.55 -12.80
N PHE A 102 -9.94 7.58 -12.58
CA PHE A 102 -9.79 8.20 -11.27
C PHE A 102 -10.25 9.65 -11.31
N PRO A 103 -11.01 10.12 -10.30
CA PRO A 103 -11.23 11.56 -10.13
C PRO A 103 -9.87 12.27 -10.10
N GLY A 104 -9.80 13.49 -10.64
CA GLY A 104 -8.53 14.22 -10.83
C GLY A 104 -7.77 14.63 -9.57
N ASN A 105 -8.05 14.03 -8.41
CA ASN A 105 -7.33 14.25 -7.16
C ASN A 105 -7.09 12.92 -6.41
N LEU A 106 -6.13 12.96 -5.48
CA LEU A 106 -5.69 11.78 -4.72
C LEU A 106 -6.82 11.17 -3.87
N ALA A 107 -7.64 12.00 -3.21
CA ALA A 107 -8.73 11.52 -2.36
C ALA A 107 -9.78 10.72 -3.16
N GLY A 108 -10.14 11.22 -4.34
CA GLY A 108 -11.04 10.53 -5.25
C GLY A 108 -10.45 9.24 -5.80
N ALA A 109 -9.14 9.21 -6.09
CA ALA A 109 -8.46 7.97 -6.47
C ALA A 109 -8.52 6.92 -5.34
N PHE A 110 -8.25 7.31 -4.08
CA PHE A 110 -8.40 6.41 -2.93
C PHE A 110 -9.82 5.88 -2.76
N GLY A 111 -10.83 6.74 -2.93
CA GLY A 111 -12.24 6.33 -2.85
C GLY A 111 -12.61 5.31 -3.94
N ALA A 112 -12.17 5.56 -5.18
CA ALA A 112 -12.42 4.66 -6.30
C ALA A 112 -11.74 3.29 -6.09
N VAL A 113 -10.48 3.26 -5.65
CA VAL A 113 -9.76 2.02 -5.33
C VAL A 113 -10.42 1.27 -4.17
N SER A 114 -10.77 1.97 -3.09
CA SER A 114 -11.43 1.35 -1.93
C SER A 114 -12.76 0.71 -2.31
N LYS A 115 -13.55 1.38 -3.15
CA LYS A 115 -14.79 0.82 -3.69
C LYS A 115 -14.52 -0.43 -4.53
N ALA A 116 -13.53 -0.40 -5.42
CA ALA A 116 -13.19 -1.56 -6.25
C ALA A 116 -12.78 -2.78 -5.41
N VAL A 117 -12.05 -2.57 -4.31
CA VAL A 117 -11.70 -3.64 -3.35
C VAL A 117 -12.94 -4.21 -2.68
N ILE A 118 -13.85 -3.37 -2.18
CA ILE A 118 -15.10 -3.83 -1.55
C ILE A 118 -15.94 -4.63 -2.54
N ASP A 119 -16.21 -4.06 -3.72
CA ASP A 119 -17.02 -4.72 -4.76
C ASP A 119 -16.40 -6.08 -5.16
N SER A 120 -15.07 -6.22 -5.12
CA SER A 120 -14.37 -7.48 -5.40
C SER A 120 -14.55 -8.50 -4.28
N LEU A 121 -14.44 -8.07 -3.01
CA LEU A 121 -14.62 -8.95 -1.86
C LEU A 121 -16.08 -9.41 -1.68
N GLU A 122 -17.05 -8.53 -1.98
CA GLU A 122 -18.48 -8.90 -1.98
C GLU A 122 -18.77 -9.99 -3.02
N LYS A 123 -18.18 -9.88 -4.23
CA LYS A 123 -18.28 -10.93 -5.26
C LYS A 123 -17.67 -12.26 -4.82
N LEU A 124 -16.67 -12.22 -3.93
CA LEU A 124 -16.09 -13.41 -3.31
C LEU A 124 -16.90 -13.93 -2.12
N GLY A 125 -18.05 -13.31 -1.81
CA GLY A 125 -18.96 -13.75 -0.77
C GLY A 125 -18.61 -13.26 0.63
N VAL A 126 -17.76 -12.24 0.76
CA VAL A 126 -17.47 -11.60 2.06
C VAL A 126 -18.60 -10.60 2.38
N PRO A 127 -19.47 -10.87 3.37
CA PRO A 127 -20.63 -10.02 3.63
C PRO A 127 -20.28 -8.82 4.53
N GLN A 128 -21.12 -7.78 4.49
CA GLN A 128 -21.11 -6.66 5.45
C GLN A 128 -19.81 -5.84 5.48
N LEU A 129 -19.24 -5.54 4.31
CA LEU A 129 -18.06 -4.70 4.20
C LEU A 129 -18.43 -3.21 4.24
N GLU A 130 -17.76 -2.46 5.11
CA GLU A 130 -17.94 -1.01 5.21
C GLU A 130 -16.58 -0.30 5.19
N ILE A 131 -16.52 0.86 4.53
CA ILE A 131 -15.38 1.76 4.67
C ILE A 131 -15.49 2.43 6.03
N ALA A 132 -14.53 2.16 6.92
CA ALA A 132 -14.46 2.84 8.21
C ALA A 132 -14.38 4.36 8.01
N GLY A 133 -15.40 5.08 8.49
CA GLY A 133 -15.45 6.53 8.44
C GLY A 133 -14.49 7.19 9.44
N LYS A 134 -14.35 8.52 9.36
CA LYS A 134 -13.58 9.30 10.34
C LYS A 134 -14.14 9.07 11.74
N ASP A 135 -13.28 8.64 12.67
CA ASP A 135 -13.60 8.64 14.11
C ASP A 135 -13.99 10.07 14.53
N LYS A 136 -15.29 10.34 14.66
CA LYS A 136 -15.82 11.66 15.08
C LYS A 136 -15.69 11.89 16.60
N LYS A 137 -15.17 10.92 17.37
CA LYS A 137 -15.09 10.98 18.83
C LYS A 137 -13.76 10.42 19.34
N GLY A 138 -13.02 11.22 20.11
CA GLY A 138 -12.19 10.70 21.20
C GLY A 138 -10.72 11.16 21.20
N LYS A 139 -10.39 11.99 22.21
CA LYS A 139 -9.08 12.23 22.87
C LYS A 139 -7.82 11.95 22.04
N ARG A 140 -6.91 12.94 21.95
CA ARG A 140 -5.50 12.81 21.48
C ARG A 140 -4.85 11.51 21.97
N ARG A 141 -5.03 10.39 21.26
CA ARG A 141 -4.28 9.15 21.47
C ARG A 141 -2.84 9.45 21.04
N LYS A 142 -1.86 8.98 21.82
CA LYS A 142 -0.45 9.05 21.40
C LYS A 142 -0.35 8.46 19.99
N ARG A 143 0.20 9.22 19.04
CA ARG A 143 0.43 8.76 17.67
C ARG A 143 1.31 7.52 17.74
N SER A 144 0.76 6.35 17.41
CA SER A 144 1.55 5.12 17.35
C SER A 144 2.28 5.03 16.01
N PRO A 145 3.50 4.45 15.98
CA PRO A 145 4.29 4.27 14.78
C PRO A 145 3.80 3.14 13.87
N ALA A 146 2.84 2.32 14.31
CA ALA A 146 2.29 1.20 13.54
C ALA A 146 1.12 1.61 12.65
N CYS A 147 1.07 1.08 11.43
CA CYS A 147 -0.06 1.15 10.52
C CYS A 147 -1.27 0.43 11.16
N PHE A 148 -2.48 0.94 10.96
CA PHE A 148 -3.74 0.44 11.56
C PHE A 148 -3.92 0.61 13.07
N SER A 149 -2.99 1.26 13.79
CA SER A 149 -3.25 1.63 15.18
C SER A 149 -4.28 2.78 15.32
N THR A 150 -4.63 3.42 14.21
CA THR A 150 -5.66 4.45 14.06
C THR A 150 -6.17 4.40 12.62
N ALA A 151 -7.45 4.74 12.39
CA ALA A 151 -8.00 4.89 11.04
C ALA A 151 -7.23 5.96 10.23
N ASN A 152 -7.14 5.76 8.92
CA ASN A 152 -6.56 6.75 8.01
C ASN A 152 -7.49 7.96 7.87
N HIS A 153 -6.95 9.14 7.58
CA HIS A 153 -7.69 10.42 7.64
C HIS A 153 -8.23 10.93 6.29
N TRP A 154 -8.15 10.12 5.23
CA TRP A 154 -8.51 10.52 3.87
C TRP A 154 -10.03 10.49 3.67
#